data_AF-A0A6S7J8U1-F1
#
_entry.id   AF-A0A6S7J8U1-F1
#
_cell.length_a   1.000
_cell.length_b   1.000
_cell.length_c   1.000
_cell.angle_alpha   90.00
_cell.angle_beta   90.00
_cell.angle_gamma   90.00
#
_symmetry.space_group_name_H-M   'P 1'
#
loop_
_entity.id
_entity.type
_entity.pdbx_description
1 polymer ?
#
loop_
_entity_poly.entity_id
_entity_poly.type
_entity_poly.pdbx_seq_one_letter_code
_entity_poly.pdbx_strand_id
1 'polypeptide(L)'
;MKMARAIQLEPFDKGSLKMAPIIENKPLELFPSWRVALGMFGVLYLIMVLYFVLKRVIKKEEFTDFPLKRFSLMNAFSVIGVLDMVYIPGIIAALLQLAYGTKYRRFPRWLDLWMKSRKQLGLIALILAGMHGCMSTLYWSPEYKSRLYQKSSITVANVSLVEYKKMFAQGEAFLSLGVLALTSLCILGVTSLPTVLNRMSWREWNFVQSGLGYFALLCALLHFTIFAYDGLPEWKAKHFFYPTVLVVIIGYITLLLRLVLLTPCLANKVGEIRAGWERKNNAVV
;
A
#
# COMPACT_ATOMS: atom_id res chain seq x y z
N MET A 1 16.66 24.71 -31.78
CA MET A 1 17.26 24.76 -30.42
C MET A 1 17.93 26.09 -30.09
N LYS A 2 18.78 26.69 -30.95
CA LYS A 2 19.44 27.98 -30.68
C LYS A 2 18.45 29.12 -30.34
N MET A 3 17.36 29.24 -31.10
CA MET A 3 16.29 30.23 -30.83
C MET A 3 15.66 30.06 -29.43
N ALA A 4 15.31 28.83 -29.03
CA ALA A 4 14.73 28.56 -27.71
C ALA A 4 15.68 28.99 -26.57
N ARG A 5 16.99 28.74 -26.71
CA ARG A 5 18.00 29.19 -25.73
C ARG A 5 18.14 30.72 -25.71
N ALA A 6 18.03 31.38 -26.87
CA ALA A 6 18.10 32.84 -26.96
C ALA A 6 16.96 33.53 -26.19
N ILE A 7 15.78 32.89 -26.12
CA ILE A 7 14.65 33.33 -25.29
C ILE A 7 14.64 32.68 -23.89
N GLN A 8 15.79 32.17 -23.42
CA GLN A 8 15.99 31.58 -22.09
C GLN A 8 15.11 30.36 -21.77
N LEU A 9 14.63 29.64 -22.79
CA LEU A 9 13.96 28.34 -22.61
C LEU A 9 14.96 27.18 -22.74
N GLU A 10 14.67 26.08 -22.06
CA GLU A 10 15.43 24.83 -22.16
C GLU A 10 14.88 23.98 -23.32
N PRO A 11 15.58 23.88 -24.46
CA PRO A 11 15.13 23.04 -25.57
C PRO A 11 15.28 21.56 -25.22
N PHE A 12 14.20 20.78 -25.36
CA PHE A 12 14.23 19.33 -25.21
C PHE A 12 14.05 18.65 -26.57
N ASP A 13 15.05 17.88 -27.02
CA ASP A 13 14.95 17.13 -28.26
C ASP A 13 14.11 15.86 -28.07
N LYS A 14 13.09 15.68 -28.91
CA LYS A 14 12.22 14.49 -28.92
C LYS A 14 12.55 13.55 -30.08
N GLY A 15 13.51 13.86 -30.95
CA GLY A 15 13.87 13.07 -32.11
C GLY A 15 13.05 13.41 -33.36
N SER A 16 12.65 12.40 -34.12
CA SER A 16 12.01 12.60 -35.44
C SER A 16 10.61 13.24 -35.37
N LEU A 17 10.13 13.72 -36.52
CA LEU A 17 8.79 14.31 -36.69
C LEU A 17 7.64 13.37 -36.27
N LYS A 18 7.87 12.05 -36.18
CA LYS A 18 6.90 11.08 -35.65
C LYS A 18 6.45 11.37 -34.22
N MET A 19 7.21 12.18 -33.47
CA MET A 19 6.85 12.59 -32.12
C MET A 19 5.94 13.82 -32.07
N ALA A 20 5.72 14.53 -33.18
CA ALA A 20 4.88 15.74 -33.22
C ALA A 20 3.47 15.51 -32.64
N PRO A 21 2.74 14.43 -32.98
CA PRO A 21 1.42 14.19 -32.40
C PRO A 21 1.45 14.02 -30.87
N ILE A 22 2.52 13.44 -30.33
CA ILE A 22 2.69 13.27 -28.88
C ILE A 22 2.95 14.63 -28.20
N ILE A 23 3.72 15.51 -28.85
CA ILE A 23 4.00 16.86 -28.35
C ILE A 23 2.73 17.73 -28.38
N GLU A 24 1.97 17.66 -29.48
CA GLU A 24 0.73 18.42 -29.67
C GLU A 24 -0.38 17.99 -28.71
N ASN A 25 -0.46 16.71 -28.37
CA ASN A 25 -1.46 16.20 -27.42
C ASN A 25 -1.09 16.49 -25.95
N LYS A 26 0.19 16.65 -25.61
CA LYS A 26 0.64 16.76 -24.22
C LYS A 26 -0.01 17.91 -23.41
N PRO A 27 -0.22 19.12 -23.96
CA PRO A 27 -0.93 20.20 -23.27
C PRO A 27 -2.41 19.90 -22.99
N LEU A 28 -3.02 18.96 -23.75
CA LEU A 28 -4.43 18.59 -23.63
C LEU A 28 -4.67 17.50 -22.58
N GLU A 29 -3.61 16.81 -22.13
CA GLU A 29 -3.70 15.70 -21.20
C GLU A 29 -3.77 16.18 -19.74
N LEU A 30 -4.88 15.88 -19.05
CA LEU A 30 -4.98 16.02 -17.60
C LEU A 30 -4.70 14.68 -16.89
N PHE A 31 -3.56 14.63 -16.19
CA PHE A 31 -3.09 13.51 -15.35
C PHE A 31 -3.36 12.09 -15.91
N PRO A 32 -2.95 11.78 -17.15
CA PRO A 32 -3.33 10.53 -17.83
C PRO A 32 -2.89 9.27 -17.07
N SER A 33 -1.70 9.32 -16.43
CA SER A 33 -1.15 8.21 -15.66
C SER A 33 -1.86 7.98 -14.31
N TRP A 34 -2.65 8.93 -13.84
CA TRP A 34 -3.38 8.84 -12.56
C TRP A 34 -4.78 8.25 -12.71
N ARG A 35 -5.37 8.27 -13.91
CA ARG A 35 -6.77 7.87 -14.13
C ARG A 35 -7.09 6.48 -13.59
N VAL A 36 -6.26 5.49 -13.92
CA VAL A 36 -6.44 4.10 -13.46
C VAL A 36 -6.28 4.01 -11.94
N ALA A 37 -5.23 4.61 -11.38
CA ALA A 37 -5.00 4.60 -9.94
C ALA A 37 -6.12 5.27 -9.14
N LEU A 38 -6.60 6.42 -9.61
CA LEU A 38 -7.71 7.15 -8.99
C LEU A 38 -9.04 6.38 -9.09
N GLY A 39 -9.30 5.73 -10.22
CA GLY A 39 -10.48 4.87 -10.35
C GLY A 39 -10.44 3.68 -9.39
N MET A 40 -9.31 2.97 -9.32
CA MET A 40 -9.11 1.85 -8.41
C MET A 40 -9.21 2.27 -6.93
N PHE A 41 -8.50 3.35 -6.56
CA PHE A 41 -8.56 3.91 -5.22
C PHE A 41 -9.99 4.39 -4.88
N GLY A 42 -10.65 5.09 -5.80
CA GLY A 42 -12.01 5.61 -5.60
C GLY A 42 -13.01 4.51 -5.29
N VAL A 43 -12.93 3.37 -6.00
CA VAL A 43 -13.78 2.20 -5.72
C VAL A 43 -13.50 1.61 -4.33
N LEU A 44 -12.22 1.37 -3.99
CA LEU A 44 -11.84 0.86 -2.67
C LEU A 44 -12.30 1.80 -1.55
N TYR A 45 -12.04 3.09 -1.73
CA TYR A 45 -12.35 4.11 -0.73
C TYR A 45 -13.86 4.27 -0.55
N LEU A 46 -14.65 4.22 -1.63
CA LEU A 46 -16.11 4.21 -1.57
C LEU A 46 -16.63 3.00 -0.78
N ILE A 47 -16.09 1.80 -1.03
CA ILE A 47 -16.44 0.59 -0.26
C ILE A 47 -16.15 0.79 1.23
N MET A 48 -14.99 1.38 1.56
CA MET A 48 -14.63 1.66 2.96
C MET A 48 -15.58 2.67 3.60
N VAL A 49 -15.86 3.79 2.92
CA VAL A 49 -16.82 4.82 3.39
C VAL A 49 -18.18 4.20 3.65
N LEU A 50 -18.73 3.47 2.67
CA LEU A 50 -20.03 2.81 2.80
C LEU A 50 -20.04 1.84 3.97
N TYR A 51 -19.01 1.01 4.13
CA TYR A 51 -18.92 0.09 5.26
C TYR A 51 -18.89 0.81 6.61
N PHE A 52 -18.08 1.86 6.78
CA PHE A 52 -18.00 2.59 8.05
C PHE A 52 -19.30 3.33 8.37
N VAL A 53 -19.96 3.91 7.38
CA VAL A 53 -21.25 4.61 7.54
C VAL A 53 -22.37 3.61 7.83
N LEU A 54 -22.54 2.56 7.01
CA LEU A 54 -23.60 1.57 7.18
C LEU A 54 -23.48 0.82 8.50
N LYS A 55 -22.27 0.40 8.89
CA LYS A 55 -22.02 -0.27 10.18
C LYS A 55 -22.51 0.58 11.36
N ARG A 56 -22.34 1.90 11.26
CA ARG A 56 -22.74 2.85 12.29
C ARG A 56 -24.25 3.05 12.32
N VAL A 57 -24.86 3.27 11.15
CA VAL A 57 -26.32 3.43 11.02
C VAL A 57 -27.05 2.18 11.54
N ILE A 58 -26.60 0.98 11.13
CA ILE A 58 -27.20 -0.29 11.57
C ILE A 58 -27.10 -0.46 13.09
N LYS A 59 -25.97 -0.06 13.69
CA LYS A 59 -25.77 -0.12 15.14
C LYS A 59 -26.38 1.03 15.92
N LYS A 60 -27.00 2.01 15.25
CA LYS A 60 -27.51 3.25 15.86
C LYS A 60 -26.45 3.98 16.71
N GLU A 61 -25.19 3.92 16.27
CA GLU A 61 -24.07 4.59 16.94
C GLU A 61 -24.03 6.09 16.58
N GLU A 62 -23.76 6.95 17.55
CA GLU A 62 -23.57 8.39 17.33
C GLU A 62 -22.27 8.73 16.59
N PHE A 63 -22.25 9.88 15.90
CA PHE A 63 -21.10 10.35 15.10
C PHE A 63 -20.04 11.14 15.88
N THR A 64 -20.02 11.04 17.21
CA THR A 64 -19.14 11.80 18.11
C THR A 64 -17.64 11.60 17.90
N ASP A 65 -17.22 10.42 17.40
CA ASP A 65 -15.83 10.08 17.08
C ASP A 65 -15.33 10.59 15.69
N PHE A 66 -16.16 11.34 14.95
CA PHE A 66 -15.84 11.92 13.63
C PHE A 66 -15.62 13.45 13.79
N PRO A 67 -14.67 14.08 13.05
CA PRO A 67 -13.90 13.59 11.92
C PRO A 67 -12.58 12.89 12.27
N LEU A 68 -12.12 12.88 13.52
CA LEU A 68 -10.73 12.52 13.79
C LEU A 68 -10.47 11.00 13.84
N LYS A 69 -11.00 10.32 14.86
CA LYS A 69 -10.71 8.90 15.13
C LYS A 69 -11.22 7.98 14.02
N ARG A 70 -12.45 8.19 13.54
CA ARG A 70 -13.06 7.33 12.52
C ARG A 70 -12.45 7.50 11.14
N PHE A 71 -12.16 8.72 10.74
CA PHE A 71 -11.50 8.98 9.46
C PHE A 71 -10.07 8.44 9.47
N SER A 72 -9.33 8.60 10.57
CA SER A 72 -8.00 7.98 10.74
C SER A 72 -8.06 6.46 10.60
N LEU A 73 -9.04 5.79 11.22
CA LEU A 73 -9.21 4.34 11.12
C LEU A 73 -9.56 3.91 9.68
N MET A 74 -10.42 4.65 8.99
CA MET A 74 -10.76 4.38 7.60
C MET A 74 -9.53 4.53 6.68
N ASN A 75 -8.72 5.57 6.90
CA ASN A 75 -7.45 5.75 6.18
C ASN A 75 -6.49 4.59 6.46
N ALA A 76 -6.37 4.12 7.71
CA ALA A 76 -5.51 2.99 8.05
C ALA A 76 -5.80 1.75 7.21
N PHE A 77 -7.07 1.35 7.10
CA PHE A 77 -7.46 0.20 6.26
C PHE A 77 -7.34 0.48 4.76
N SER A 78 -7.61 1.72 4.34
CA SER A 78 -7.46 2.12 2.94
C SER A 78 -6.00 2.06 2.50
N VAL A 79 -5.04 2.44 3.35
CA VAL A 79 -3.60 2.31 3.08
C VAL A 79 -3.23 0.86 2.81
N ILE A 80 -3.66 -0.08 3.66
CA ILE A 80 -3.39 -1.51 3.47
C ILE A 80 -3.96 -1.98 2.12
N GLY A 81 -5.24 -1.69 1.84
CA GLY A 81 -5.86 -2.10 0.57
C GLY A 81 -5.19 -1.48 -0.66
N VAL A 82 -4.72 -0.23 -0.59
CA VAL A 82 -3.97 0.39 -1.69
C VAL A 82 -2.58 -0.24 -1.83
N LEU A 83 -1.89 -0.56 -0.73
CA LEU A 83 -0.61 -1.28 -0.79
C LEU A 83 -0.77 -2.68 -1.39
N ASP A 84 -1.83 -3.40 -1.06
CA ASP A 84 -2.16 -4.67 -1.71
C ASP A 84 -2.28 -4.48 -3.23
N MET A 85 -2.99 -3.43 -3.66
CA MET A 85 -3.11 -3.09 -5.08
C MET A 85 -1.78 -2.73 -5.74
N VAL A 86 -0.77 -2.27 -4.99
CA VAL A 86 0.58 -2.02 -5.53
C VAL A 86 1.31 -3.35 -5.80
N TYR A 87 1.23 -4.32 -4.90
CA TYR A 87 2.08 -5.51 -4.92
C TYR A 87 1.46 -6.74 -5.60
N ILE A 88 0.14 -6.93 -5.50
CA ILE A 88 -0.59 -8.04 -6.15
C ILE A 88 -0.30 -8.18 -7.66
N PRO A 89 -0.34 -7.12 -8.50
CA PRO A 89 -0.17 -7.31 -9.95
C PRO A 89 1.23 -7.83 -10.29
N GLY A 90 2.24 -7.56 -9.46
CA GLY A 90 3.58 -8.13 -9.61
C GLY A 90 3.61 -9.64 -9.37
N ILE A 91 2.81 -10.12 -8.42
CA ILE A 91 2.63 -11.56 -8.13
C ILE A 91 1.88 -12.22 -9.29
N ILE A 92 0.75 -11.65 -9.72
CA ILE A 92 -0.02 -12.15 -10.86
C ILE A 92 0.87 -12.22 -12.12
N ALA A 93 1.64 -11.18 -12.40
CA ALA A 93 2.57 -11.16 -13.54
C ALA A 93 3.60 -12.29 -13.47
N ALA A 94 4.17 -12.57 -12.30
CA ALA A 94 5.12 -13.67 -12.11
C ALA A 94 4.45 -15.05 -12.31
N LEU A 95 3.24 -15.24 -11.77
CA LEU A 95 2.46 -16.47 -11.95
C LEU A 95 2.09 -16.70 -13.41
N LEU A 96 1.67 -15.64 -14.13
CA LEU A 96 1.39 -15.71 -15.56
C LEU A 96 2.65 -16.02 -16.37
N GLN A 97 3.80 -15.42 -16.03
CA GLN A 97 5.08 -15.74 -16.67
C GLN A 97 5.43 -17.23 -16.50
N LEU A 98 5.24 -17.79 -15.30
CA LEU A 98 5.44 -19.21 -15.04
C LEU A 98 4.46 -20.10 -15.82
N ALA A 99 3.18 -19.72 -15.86
CA ALA A 99 2.14 -20.44 -16.57
C ALA A 99 2.37 -20.44 -18.08
N TYR A 100 2.75 -19.30 -18.65
CA TYR A 100 3.08 -19.17 -20.07
C TYR A 100 4.42 -19.83 -20.41
N GLY A 101 5.36 -19.87 -19.46
CA GLY A 101 6.71 -20.34 -19.71
C GLY A 101 7.51 -19.46 -20.68
N THR A 102 7.14 -18.19 -20.85
CA THR A 102 7.83 -17.22 -21.71
C THR A 102 7.55 -15.79 -21.22
N LYS A 103 8.50 -14.87 -21.46
CA LYS A 103 8.30 -13.43 -21.21
C LYS A 103 7.74 -12.67 -22.42
N TYR A 104 7.72 -13.29 -23.60
CA TYR A 104 7.42 -12.61 -24.87
C TYR A 104 5.90 -12.50 -25.12
N ARG A 105 5.08 -13.25 -24.37
CA ARG A 105 3.62 -13.09 -24.38
C ARG A 105 3.23 -11.82 -23.64
N ARG A 106 2.49 -10.93 -24.30
CA ARG A 106 1.96 -9.70 -23.70
C ARG A 106 0.98 -10.04 -22.57
N PHE A 107 1.02 -9.25 -21.50
CA PHE A 107 0.00 -9.33 -20.46
C PHE A 107 -1.37 -8.86 -20.99
N PRO A 108 -2.47 -9.38 -20.42
CA PRO A 108 -3.80 -8.82 -20.64
C PRO A 108 -3.82 -7.32 -20.37
N ARG A 109 -4.60 -6.57 -21.15
CA ARG A 109 -4.65 -5.10 -21.08
C ARG A 109 -4.92 -4.56 -19.67
N TRP A 110 -5.82 -5.21 -18.92
CA TRP A 110 -6.15 -4.79 -17.55
C TRP A 110 -4.94 -4.88 -16.60
N LEU A 111 -4.11 -5.93 -16.74
CA LEU A 111 -2.93 -6.12 -15.90
C LEU A 111 -1.82 -5.16 -16.29
N ASP A 112 -1.64 -4.90 -17.58
CA ASP A 112 -0.67 -3.89 -18.06
C ASP A 112 -1.02 -2.48 -17.55
N LEU A 113 -2.29 -2.08 -17.65
CA LEU A 113 -2.78 -0.81 -17.12
C LEU A 113 -2.57 -0.70 -15.60
N TRP A 114 -2.87 -1.77 -14.86
CA TRP A 114 -2.66 -1.83 -13.41
C TRP A 114 -1.17 -1.79 -13.04
N MET A 115 -0.31 -2.54 -13.74
CA MET A 115 1.14 -2.52 -13.51
C MET A 115 1.74 -1.12 -13.70
N LYS A 116 1.21 -0.36 -14.65
CA LYS A 116 1.61 1.04 -14.93
C LYS A 116 1.08 2.05 -13.91
N SER A 117 0.00 1.74 -13.19
CA SER A 117 -0.58 2.63 -12.18
C SER A 117 0.00 2.47 -10.78
N ARG A 118 0.88 1.47 -10.56
CA ARG A 118 1.47 1.15 -9.24
C ARG A 118 2.17 2.32 -8.57
N LYS A 119 2.87 3.16 -9.32
CA LYS A 119 3.54 4.35 -8.77
C LYS A 119 2.52 5.30 -8.13
N GLN A 120 1.44 5.59 -8.84
CA GLN A 120 0.38 6.48 -8.39
C GLN A 120 -0.36 5.89 -7.19
N LEU A 121 -0.66 4.58 -7.20
CA LEU A 121 -1.22 3.88 -6.05
C LEU A 121 -0.29 3.95 -4.82
N GLY A 122 1.01 3.74 -4.99
CA GLY A 122 1.99 3.87 -3.90
C GLY A 122 2.04 5.29 -3.30
N LEU A 123 1.94 6.32 -4.14
CA LEU A 123 1.87 7.72 -3.68
C LEU A 123 0.56 8.01 -2.93
N ILE A 124 -0.58 7.46 -3.38
CA ILE A 124 -1.85 7.55 -2.66
C ILE A 124 -1.74 6.87 -1.29
N ALA A 125 -1.14 5.67 -1.23
CA ALA A 125 -0.90 4.99 0.04
C ALA A 125 -0.04 5.83 1.00
N LEU A 126 1.01 6.50 0.51
CA LEU A 126 1.83 7.40 1.32
C LEU A 126 1.02 8.58 1.88
N ILE A 127 0.19 9.22 1.06
CA ILE A 127 -0.67 10.34 1.51
C ILE A 127 -1.62 9.87 2.63
N LEU A 128 -2.33 8.76 2.39
CA LEU A 128 -3.27 8.21 3.38
C LEU A 128 -2.55 7.77 4.67
N ALA A 129 -1.35 7.20 4.57
CA ALA A 129 -0.54 6.80 5.71
C ALA A 129 -0.07 8.01 6.52
N GLY A 130 0.36 9.08 5.84
CA GLY A 130 0.70 10.35 6.49
C GLY A 130 -0.50 10.96 7.21
N MET A 131 -1.67 11.02 6.55
CA MET A 131 -2.91 11.48 7.19
C MET A 131 -3.28 10.62 8.41
N HIS A 132 -3.24 9.29 8.28
CA HIS A 132 -3.48 8.37 9.38
C HIS A 132 -2.52 8.58 10.54
N GLY A 133 -1.21 8.73 10.26
CA GLY A 133 -0.18 9.00 11.26
C GLY A 133 -0.44 10.29 12.02
N CYS A 134 -0.57 11.42 11.30
CA CYS A 134 -0.82 12.73 11.90
C CYS A 134 -2.12 12.76 12.72
N MET A 135 -3.20 12.14 12.21
CA MET A 135 -4.45 12.08 12.97
C MET A 135 -4.31 11.18 14.19
N SER A 136 -3.63 10.04 14.08
CA SER A 136 -3.43 9.13 15.20
C SER A 136 -2.65 9.76 16.35
N THR A 137 -1.68 10.62 16.06
CA THR A 137 -0.96 11.39 17.10
C THR A 137 -1.84 12.42 17.78
N LEU A 138 -2.84 13.00 17.11
CA LEU A 138 -3.72 14.02 17.69
C LEU A 138 -4.69 13.48 18.75
N TYR A 139 -5.09 12.20 18.66
CA TYR A 139 -5.94 11.55 19.67
C TYR A 139 -5.20 10.43 20.41
N TRP A 140 -3.87 10.48 20.42
CA TRP A 140 -3.06 9.51 21.16
C TRP A 140 -3.09 9.81 22.65
N SER A 141 -4.01 9.18 23.37
CA SER A 141 -4.09 9.31 24.82
C SER A 141 -4.65 8.05 25.49
N PRO A 142 -4.40 7.85 26.80
CA PRO A 142 -5.00 6.77 27.57
C PRO A 142 -6.53 6.82 27.58
N GLU A 143 -7.17 7.98 27.45
CA GLU A 143 -8.62 8.11 27.35
C GLU A 143 -9.15 7.42 26.08
N TYR A 144 -8.48 7.60 24.95
CA TYR A 144 -8.86 6.96 23.69
C TYR A 144 -8.38 5.51 23.56
N LYS A 145 -7.31 5.15 24.27
CA LYS A 145 -6.57 3.89 24.07
C LYS A 145 -6.22 3.16 25.37
N SER A 146 -7.09 3.27 26.39
CA SER A 146 -6.86 2.77 27.75
C SER A 146 -6.40 1.31 27.85
N ARG A 147 -6.79 0.46 26.89
CA ARG A 147 -6.40 -0.95 26.78
C ARG A 147 -4.89 -1.17 26.60
N LEU A 148 -4.19 -0.18 26.04
CA LEU A 148 -2.76 -0.27 25.72
C LEU A 148 -1.86 0.25 26.84
N TYR A 149 -2.44 0.72 27.95
CA TYR A 149 -1.73 1.32 29.07
C TYR A 149 -1.91 0.51 30.34
N GLN A 150 -0.85 0.44 31.14
CA GLN A 150 -0.92 -0.06 32.51
C GLN A 150 -1.83 0.82 33.35
N LYS A 151 -2.68 0.20 34.18
CA LYS A 151 -3.61 0.89 35.07
C LYS A 151 -3.28 0.56 36.51
N SER A 152 -3.26 1.57 37.39
CA SER A 152 -3.26 1.37 38.84
C SER A 152 -4.42 2.13 39.47
N SER A 153 -5.12 1.48 40.40
CA SER A 153 -6.17 2.10 41.20
C SER A 153 -5.59 2.56 42.53
N ILE A 154 -5.69 3.84 42.82
CA ILE A 154 -5.33 4.41 44.13
C ILE A 154 -6.65 4.81 44.81
N THR A 155 -6.85 4.34 46.05
CA THR A 155 -8.03 4.72 46.84
C THR A 155 -7.64 5.83 47.78
N VAL A 156 -8.24 7.01 47.64
CA VAL A 156 -8.03 8.16 48.53
C VAL A 156 -9.39 8.60 49.05
N ALA A 157 -9.58 8.60 50.38
CA ALA A 157 -10.81 9.03 51.04
C ALA A 157 -12.11 8.42 50.44
N ASN A 158 -12.15 7.10 50.28
CA ASN A 158 -13.25 6.34 49.66
C ASN A 158 -13.54 6.63 48.17
N VAL A 159 -12.65 7.35 47.47
CA VAL A 159 -12.71 7.55 46.02
C VAL A 159 -11.62 6.72 45.34
N SER A 160 -12.01 5.88 44.39
CA SER A 160 -11.07 5.12 43.55
C SER A 160 -10.64 5.95 42.33
N LEU A 161 -9.37 6.35 42.29
CA LEU A 161 -8.76 7.04 41.16
C LEU A 161 -8.01 6.03 40.28
N VAL A 162 -8.25 6.08 38.96
CA VAL A 162 -7.52 5.26 37.98
C VAL A 162 -6.39 6.09 37.40
N GLU A 163 -5.16 5.66 37.65
CA GLU A 163 -3.95 6.25 37.09
C GLU A 163 -3.43 5.40 35.93
N TYR A 164 -3.12 6.06 34.82
CA TYR A 164 -2.50 5.44 33.65
C TYR A 164 -0.98 5.57 33.70
N LYS A 165 -0.27 4.44 33.58
CA LYS A 165 1.20 4.36 33.60
C LYS A 165 1.74 4.14 32.20
N LYS A 166 2.90 3.47 32.08
CA LYS A 166 3.51 3.15 30.79
C LYS A 166 2.62 2.25 29.92
N MET A 167 2.88 2.27 28.62
CA MET A 167 2.26 1.34 27.69
C MET A 167 2.66 -0.10 27.99
N PHE A 168 1.78 -1.03 27.62
CA PHE A 168 2.16 -2.44 27.51
C PHE A 168 3.06 -2.65 26.28
N ALA A 169 3.81 -3.75 26.27
CA ALA A 169 4.64 -4.14 25.14
C ALA A 169 3.85 -4.21 23.81
N GLN A 170 2.57 -4.59 23.86
CA GLN A 170 1.67 -4.53 22.71
C GLN A 170 1.55 -3.10 22.14
N GLY A 171 1.35 -2.11 23.02
CA GLY A 171 1.27 -0.69 22.69
C GLY A 171 2.57 -0.15 22.06
N GLU A 172 3.71 -0.50 22.67
CA GLU A 172 5.02 -0.10 22.17
C GLU A 172 5.36 -0.75 20.82
N ALA A 173 5.04 -2.04 20.66
CA ALA A 173 5.33 -2.81 19.44
C ALA A 173 4.50 -2.32 18.25
N PHE A 174 3.18 -2.16 18.41
CA PHE A 174 2.35 -1.75 17.27
C PHE A 174 2.68 -0.31 16.83
N LEU A 175 2.96 0.61 17.76
CA LEU A 175 3.40 1.98 17.40
C LEU A 175 4.72 1.96 16.64
N SER A 176 5.70 1.19 17.13
CA SER A 176 7.01 1.04 16.47
C SER A 176 6.86 0.53 15.04
N LEU A 177 5.99 -0.46 14.82
CA LEU A 177 5.69 -0.98 13.48
C LEU A 177 5.00 0.06 12.58
N GLY A 178 4.13 0.90 13.14
CA GLY A 178 3.52 2.01 12.42
C GLY A 178 4.55 3.03 11.94
N VAL A 179 5.52 3.37 12.80
CA VAL A 179 6.66 4.25 12.46
C VAL A 179 7.53 3.63 11.37
N LEU A 180 7.87 2.34 11.47
CA LEU A 180 8.66 1.63 10.46
C LEU A 180 7.94 1.57 9.11
N ALA A 181 6.64 1.29 9.11
CA ALA A 181 5.82 1.27 7.90
C ALA A 181 5.81 2.65 7.23
N LEU A 182 5.50 3.71 7.99
CA LEU A 182 5.46 5.08 7.46
C LEU A 182 6.83 5.55 6.95
N THR A 183 7.90 5.27 7.70
CA THR A 183 9.27 5.60 7.29
C THR A 183 9.63 4.93 5.98
N SER A 184 9.29 3.64 5.84
CA SER A 184 9.50 2.89 4.60
C SER A 184 8.72 3.50 3.43
N LEU A 185 7.46 3.90 3.63
CA LEU A 185 6.66 4.59 2.62
C LEU A 185 7.24 5.95 2.24
N CYS A 186 7.79 6.71 3.18
CA CYS A 186 8.48 7.96 2.89
C CYS A 186 9.70 7.74 1.99
N ILE A 187 10.52 6.72 2.27
CA ILE A 187 11.67 6.35 1.42
C ILE A 187 11.20 5.94 0.01
N LEU A 188 10.13 5.15 -0.09
CA LEU A 188 9.52 4.79 -1.38
C LEU A 188 9.02 6.01 -2.15
N GLY A 189 8.44 6.99 -1.44
CA GLY A 189 7.99 8.26 -2.00
C GLY A 189 9.13 9.12 -2.53
N VAL A 190 10.20 9.30 -1.73
CA VAL A 190 11.40 10.05 -2.14
C VAL A 190 12.07 9.41 -3.36
N THR A 191 12.23 8.09 -3.37
CA THR A 191 12.81 7.36 -4.51
C THR A 191 11.90 7.31 -5.75
N SER A 192 10.64 7.75 -5.63
CA SER A 192 9.72 7.91 -6.76
C SER A 192 9.87 9.25 -7.49
N LEU A 193 10.63 10.20 -6.93
CA LEU A 193 10.96 11.47 -7.59
C LEU A 193 11.90 11.21 -8.78
N PRO A 194 11.63 11.79 -9.97
CA PRO A 194 12.48 11.58 -11.15
C PRO A 194 13.96 11.94 -10.91
N THR A 195 14.24 12.97 -10.11
CA THR A 195 15.60 13.41 -9.78
C THR A 195 16.40 12.38 -8.99
N VAL A 196 15.75 11.62 -8.11
CA VAL A 196 16.36 10.53 -7.33
C VAL A 196 16.40 9.25 -8.17
N LEU A 197 15.27 8.90 -8.80
CA LEU A 197 15.13 7.72 -9.63
C LEU A 197 16.20 7.64 -10.74
N ASN A 198 16.45 8.74 -11.43
CA ASN A 198 17.41 8.80 -12.54
C ASN A 198 18.87 8.65 -12.09
N ARG A 199 19.16 8.69 -10.78
CA ARG A 199 20.49 8.48 -10.19
C ARG A 199 20.67 7.09 -9.61
N MET A 200 19.62 6.27 -9.57
CA MET A 200 19.68 4.92 -9.03
C MET A 200 19.93 3.90 -10.15
N SER A 201 20.78 2.92 -9.87
CA SER A 201 20.83 1.71 -10.67
C SER A 201 19.53 0.91 -10.54
N TRP A 202 19.27 0.03 -11.51
CA TRP A 202 18.09 -0.84 -11.46
C TRP A 202 18.09 -1.76 -10.22
N ARG A 203 19.28 -2.18 -9.73
CA ARG A 203 19.41 -3.03 -8.53
C ARG A 203 18.99 -2.28 -7.27
N GLU A 204 19.47 -1.05 -7.09
CA GLU A 204 19.11 -0.19 -5.95
C GLU A 204 17.62 0.14 -5.99
N TRP A 205 17.11 0.52 -7.17
CA TRP A 205 15.70 0.83 -7.33
C TRP A 205 14.81 -0.37 -7.01
N ASN A 206 15.17 -1.56 -7.49
CA ASN A 206 14.41 -2.78 -7.21
C ASN A 206 14.50 -3.18 -5.73
N PHE A 207 15.65 -3.01 -5.08
CA PHE A 207 15.78 -3.25 -3.64
C PHE A 207 14.83 -2.36 -2.84
N VAL A 208 14.79 -1.06 -3.15
CA VAL A 208 13.89 -0.11 -2.48
C VAL A 208 12.43 -0.39 -2.83
N GLN A 209 12.05 -0.32 -4.11
CA GLN A 209 10.63 -0.38 -4.52
C GLN A 209 9.99 -1.76 -4.35
N SER A 210 10.78 -2.83 -4.37
CA SER A 210 10.30 -4.20 -4.16
C SER A 210 10.58 -4.67 -2.73
N GLY A 211 11.86 -4.70 -2.31
CA GLY A 211 12.26 -5.21 -1.00
C GLY A 211 11.68 -4.40 0.16
N LEU A 212 12.03 -3.11 0.24
CA LEU A 212 11.50 -2.21 1.27
C LEU A 212 9.97 -2.03 1.12
N GLY A 213 9.45 -2.15 -0.10
CA GLY A 213 8.03 -2.18 -0.39
C GLY A 213 7.24 -3.28 0.34
N TYR A 214 7.65 -4.54 0.16
CA TYR A 214 7.03 -5.65 0.88
C TYR A 214 7.28 -5.59 2.40
N PHE A 215 8.43 -5.04 2.83
CA PHE A 215 8.67 -4.77 4.25
C PHE A 215 7.67 -3.75 4.82
N ALA A 216 7.37 -2.67 4.10
CA ALA A 216 6.38 -1.69 4.51
C ALA A 216 4.98 -2.32 4.66
N LEU A 217 4.57 -3.18 3.71
CA LEU A 217 3.31 -3.93 3.79
C LEU A 217 3.27 -4.86 5.01
N LEU A 218 4.36 -5.60 5.28
CA LEU A 218 4.47 -6.45 6.46
C LEU A 218 4.34 -5.65 7.76
N CYS A 219 5.08 -4.55 7.89
CA CYS A 219 4.99 -3.68 9.06
C CYS A 219 3.58 -3.10 9.24
N ALA A 220 2.90 -2.69 8.15
CA ALA A 220 1.52 -2.18 8.22
C ALA A 220 0.51 -3.24 8.66
N LEU A 221 0.64 -4.48 8.17
CA LEU A 221 -0.21 -5.60 8.59
C LEU A 221 0.04 -5.96 10.05
N LEU A 222 1.31 -6.09 10.47
CA LEU A 222 1.67 -6.38 11.85
C LEU A 222 1.25 -5.25 12.81
N HIS A 223 1.38 -3.98 12.40
CA HIS A 223 0.88 -2.83 13.13
C HIS A 223 -0.61 -2.99 13.45
N PHE A 224 -1.42 -3.38 12.47
CA PHE A 224 -2.85 -3.64 12.70
C PHE A 224 -3.09 -4.90 13.55
N THR A 225 -2.45 -6.03 13.26
CA THR A 225 -2.75 -7.28 13.98
C THR A 225 -2.30 -7.23 15.44
N ILE A 226 -1.15 -6.63 15.73
CA ILE A 226 -0.71 -6.43 17.11
C ILE A 226 -1.64 -5.44 17.81
N PHE A 227 -2.10 -4.38 17.14
CA PHE A 227 -3.12 -3.49 17.71
C PHE A 227 -4.45 -4.21 17.97
N ALA A 228 -4.90 -5.09 17.07
CA ALA A 228 -6.18 -5.78 17.17
C ALA A 228 -6.16 -6.98 18.12
N TYR A 229 -4.98 -7.48 18.50
CA TYR A 229 -4.83 -8.61 19.39
C TYR A 229 -5.43 -8.33 20.77
N ASP A 230 -6.40 -9.15 21.19
CA ASP A 230 -7.05 -9.06 22.50
C ASP A 230 -7.20 -10.45 23.16
N GLY A 231 -6.34 -11.40 22.75
CA GLY A 231 -6.42 -12.81 23.12
C GLY A 231 -6.80 -13.73 21.94
N LEU A 232 -7.20 -14.96 22.25
CA LEU A 232 -7.66 -15.94 21.26
C LEU A 232 -8.98 -15.44 20.61
N PRO A 233 -9.04 -15.30 19.27
CA PRO A 233 -10.24 -14.78 18.62
C PRO A 233 -11.41 -15.78 18.72
N GLU A 234 -12.59 -15.30 19.13
CA GLU A 234 -13.84 -15.99 18.83
C GLU A 234 -14.14 -15.82 17.32
N TRP A 235 -13.69 -16.78 16.51
CA TRP A 235 -13.87 -16.76 15.07
C TRP A 235 -15.34 -16.92 14.68
N LYS A 236 -16.02 -15.80 14.39
CA LYS A 236 -17.39 -15.80 13.85
C LYS A 236 -17.31 -15.61 12.34
N ALA A 237 -17.86 -16.56 11.57
CA ALA A 237 -17.81 -16.56 10.10
C ALA A 237 -18.25 -15.23 9.47
N LYS A 238 -19.24 -14.55 10.07
CA LYS A 238 -19.74 -13.24 9.63
C LYS A 238 -18.69 -12.11 9.61
N HIS A 239 -17.62 -12.21 10.40
CA HIS A 239 -16.59 -11.16 10.47
C HIS A 239 -15.58 -11.21 9.32
N PHE A 240 -15.47 -12.34 8.62
CA PHE A 240 -14.54 -12.49 7.49
C PHE A 240 -14.92 -11.63 6.29
N PHE A 241 -16.20 -11.33 6.12
CA PHE A 241 -16.71 -10.53 5.01
C PHE A 241 -16.67 -9.02 5.25
N TYR A 242 -16.15 -8.57 6.40
CA TYR A 242 -15.94 -7.14 6.61
C TYR A 242 -14.83 -6.63 5.70
N PRO A 243 -15.04 -5.55 4.93
CA PRO A 243 -14.02 -4.99 4.04
C PRO A 243 -12.67 -4.75 4.72
N THR A 244 -12.70 -4.32 5.99
CA THR A 244 -11.50 -4.10 6.82
C THR A 244 -10.73 -5.38 7.12
N VAL A 245 -11.41 -6.51 7.26
CA VAL A 245 -10.78 -7.82 7.49
C VAL A 245 -10.29 -8.39 6.17
N LEU A 246 -11.05 -8.24 5.09
CA LEU A 246 -10.67 -8.71 3.76
C LEU A 246 -9.36 -8.10 3.26
N VAL A 247 -9.16 -6.79 3.38
CA VAL A 247 -7.88 -6.16 2.97
C VAL A 247 -6.70 -6.70 3.77
N VAL A 248 -6.87 -6.95 5.07
CA VAL A 248 -5.80 -7.53 5.90
C VAL A 248 -5.48 -8.96 5.48
N ILE A 249 -6.51 -9.79 5.24
CA ILE A 249 -6.33 -11.16 4.74
C ILE A 249 -5.65 -11.16 3.38
N ILE A 250 -6.09 -10.32 2.45
CA ILE A 250 -5.49 -10.17 1.12
C ILE A 250 -4.03 -9.75 1.23
N GLY A 251 -3.68 -8.83 2.13
CA GLY A 251 -2.29 -8.46 2.38
C GLY A 251 -1.43 -9.62 2.89
N TYR A 252 -1.93 -10.43 3.83
CA TYR A 252 -1.21 -11.63 4.26
C TYR A 252 -1.06 -12.66 3.14
N ILE A 253 -2.10 -12.90 2.33
CA ILE A 253 -2.02 -13.76 1.15
C ILE A 253 -0.97 -13.23 0.16
N THR A 254 -0.93 -11.92 -0.05
CA THR A 254 0.06 -11.26 -0.92
C THR A 254 1.48 -11.52 -0.43
N LEU A 255 1.74 -11.41 0.87
CA LEU A 255 3.04 -11.75 1.46
C LEU A 255 3.37 -13.24 1.34
N LEU A 256 2.42 -14.13 1.61
CA LEU A 256 2.63 -15.57 1.50
C LEU A 256 2.96 -15.98 0.06
N LEU A 257 2.20 -15.50 -0.92
CA LEU A 257 2.47 -15.75 -2.34
C LEU A 257 3.82 -15.17 -2.76
N ARG A 258 4.19 -14.01 -2.22
CA ARG A 258 5.52 -13.44 -2.45
C ARG A 258 6.62 -14.36 -1.91
N LEU A 259 6.49 -14.90 -0.70
CA LEU A 259 7.44 -15.84 -0.12
C LEU A 259 7.54 -17.13 -0.95
N VAL A 260 6.41 -17.68 -1.39
CA VAL A 260 6.37 -18.83 -2.29
C VAL A 260 7.16 -18.53 -3.58
N LEU A 261 6.94 -17.38 -4.22
CA LEU A 261 7.67 -16.97 -5.42
C LEU A 261 9.17 -16.71 -5.18
N LEU A 262 9.60 -16.51 -3.94
CA LEU A 262 11.00 -16.34 -3.56
C LEU A 262 11.69 -17.67 -3.26
N THR A 263 10.96 -18.79 -3.19
CA THR A 263 11.59 -20.11 -3.06
C THR A 263 12.53 -20.38 -4.23
N PRO A 264 13.70 -21.03 -4.01
CA PRO A 264 14.72 -21.18 -5.04
C PRO A 264 14.20 -21.79 -6.34
N CYS A 265 13.30 -22.77 -6.27
CA CYS A 265 12.71 -23.43 -7.44
C CYS A 265 11.92 -22.46 -8.33
N LEU A 266 11.05 -21.63 -7.75
CA LEU A 266 10.24 -20.68 -8.49
C LEU A 266 11.02 -19.42 -8.86
N ALA A 267 11.84 -18.91 -7.94
CA ALA A 267 12.64 -17.71 -8.16
C ALA A 267 13.64 -17.89 -9.31
N ASN A 268 14.36 -19.02 -9.33
CA ASN A 268 15.27 -19.35 -10.43
C ASN A 268 14.51 -19.48 -11.73
N LYS A 269 13.35 -20.14 -11.72
CA LYS A 269 12.55 -20.33 -12.93
C LYS A 269 12.00 -19.03 -13.52
N VAL A 270 11.48 -18.16 -12.66
CA VAL A 270 11.06 -16.81 -13.06
C VAL A 270 12.26 -16.02 -13.59
N GLY A 271 13.42 -16.16 -12.96
CA GLY A 271 14.68 -15.56 -13.40
C GLY A 271 15.07 -15.99 -14.82
N GLU A 272 15.06 -17.29 -15.09
CA GLU A 272 15.32 -17.87 -16.42
C GLU A 272 14.35 -17.32 -17.47
N ILE A 273 13.05 -17.32 -17.18
CA ILE A 273 12.02 -16.80 -18.10
C ILE A 273 12.29 -15.32 -18.41
N ARG A 274 12.66 -14.53 -17.39
CA ARG A 274 13.00 -13.11 -17.56
C ARG A 274 14.33 -12.90 -18.30
N ALA A 275 15.28 -13.83 -18.17
CA ALA A 275 16.50 -13.85 -18.97
C ALA A 275 16.24 -14.22 -20.44
N GLY A 276 15.11 -14.88 -20.75
CA GLY A 276 14.70 -15.20 -22.11
C GLY A 276 14.47 -16.69 -22.36
N TRP A 277 14.47 -17.52 -21.32
CA TRP A 277 14.10 -18.92 -21.43
C TRP A 277 12.64 -19.08 -21.86
N GLU A 278 12.42 -20.00 -22.80
CA GLU A 278 11.08 -20.41 -23.23
C GLU A 278 10.87 -21.90 -22.96
N ARG A 279 9.66 -22.25 -22.52
CA ARG A 279 9.25 -23.64 -22.40
C ARG A 279 9.14 -24.23 -23.80
N LYS A 280 9.95 -25.24 -24.09
CA LYS A 280 9.82 -26.02 -25.32
C LYS A 280 8.41 -26.62 -25.36
N ASN A 281 7.62 -26.26 -26.36
CA ASN A 281 6.39 -26.99 -26.65
C ASN A 281 6.82 -28.36 -27.20
N ASN A 282 6.63 -29.43 -26.43
CA ASN A 282 6.54 -30.76 -27.01
C ASN A 282 5.20 -30.83 -27.74
N ALA A 283 5.11 -30.17 -28.90
CA ALA A 283 4.10 -30.50 -29.87
C ALA A 283 4.51 -31.87 -30.41
N VAL A 284 3.81 -32.91 -29.95
CA VAL A 284 3.75 -34.21 -30.61
C VAL A 284 3.35 -33.92 -32.05
N VAL A 285 4.28 -34.16 -32.97
CA VAL A 285 4.03 -34.26 -34.41
C VAL A 285 3.28 -35.56 -34.66
#